data_AF-A0A1F9KHF4-F1
#
_entry.id   AF-A0A1F9KHF4-F1
#
_cell.length_a   1.000
_cell.length_b   1.000
_cell.length_c   1.000
_cell.angle_alpha   90.00
_cell.angle_beta   90.00
_cell.angle_gamma   90.00
#
_symmetry.space_group_name_H-M   'P 1'
#
loop_
_entity.id
_entity.type
_entity.pdbx_description
1 polymer ?
#
loop_
_entity_poly.entity_id
_entity_poly.type
_entity_poly.pdbx_seq_one_letter_code
_entity_poly.pdbx_strand_id
1 'polypeptide(L)'
;MKKPKKCRKCGIEMYRDNQAKWFCPDCVVDEIDPRFLDETLDQRGNLKRPCVLEPPTKQVSIRLAVTDLELARKLARRKGVPKYQTYIKTLLHESLVKEASGER
;
A
#
# COMPACT_ATOMS: atom_id res chain seq x y z
N MET A 1 -17.72 -27.60 -8.01
CA MET A 1 -17.50 -26.13 -8.05
C MET A 1 -17.89 -25.56 -6.69
N LYS A 2 -17.02 -24.78 -6.02
CA LYS A 2 -17.32 -24.22 -4.67
C LYS A 2 -18.32 -23.06 -4.82
N LYS A 3 -19.40 -23.05 -4.03
CA LYS A 3 -20.41 -21.98 -4.06
C LYS A 3 -19.77 -20.62 -3.72
N PRO A 4 -20.08 -19.53 -4.46
CA PRO A 4 -19.54 -18.20 -4.17
C PRO A 4 -20.03 -17.72 -2.81
N LYS A 5 -19.16 -17.02 -2.06
CA LYS A 5 -19.54 -16.43 -0.78
C LYS A 5 -20.46 -15.24 -1.05
N LYS A 6 -21.55 -15.12 -0.29
CA LYS A 6 -22.45 -13.96 -0.35
C LYS A 6 -22.14 -13.01 0.80
N CYS A 7 -22.19 -11.71 0.52
CA CYS A 7 -21.99 -10.70 1.53
C CYS A 7 -23.17 -10.66 2.50
N ARG A 8 -22.91 -10.47 3.80
CA ARG A 8 -23.95 -10.38 4.83
C ARG A 8 -24.75 -9.07 4.81
N LYS A 9 -24.22 -8.01 4.19
CA LYS A 9 -24.82 -6.66 4.15
C LYS A 9 -25.65 -6.44 2.88
N CYS A 10 -25.07 -6.71 1.71
CA CYS A 10 -25.68 -6.48 0.39
C CYS A 10 -26.37 -7.74 -0.20
N GLY A 11 -26.07 -8.95 0.31
CA GLY A 11 -26.58 -10.22 -0.26
C GLY A 11 -25.95 -10.63 -1.61
N ILE A 12 -25.18 -9.74 -2.21
CA ILE A 12 -24.49 -9.91 -3.49
C ILE A 12 -23.29 -10.85 -3.35
N GLU A 13 -22.94 -11.52 -4.44
CA GLU A 13 -21.77 -12.38 -4.51
C GLU A 13 -20.49 -11.57 -4.25
N MET A 14 -19.72 -12.03 -3.26
CA MET A 14 -18.45 -11.43 -2.94
C MET A 14 -17.46 -11.75 -4.05
N TYR A 15 -16.72 -10.74 -4.48
CA TYR A 15 -15.59 -10.92 -5.38
C TYR A 15 -14.36 -11.33 -4.56
N ARG A 16 -13.51 -12.16 -5.15
CA ARG A 16 -12.23 -12.56 -4.54
C ARG A 16 -11.11 -11.88 -5.30
N ASP A 17 -10.38 -10.98 -4.66
CA ASP A 17 -9.23 -10.33 -5.28
C ASP A 17 -8.06 -11.31 -5.51
N ASN A 18 -7.03 -10.79 -6.18
CA ASN A 18 -5.74 -11.46 -6.38
C ASN A 18 -4.97 -11.75 -5.07
N GLN A 19 -5.43 -11.21 -3.94
CA GLN A 19 -4.92 -11.50 -2.59
C GLN A 19 -5.76 -12.56 -1.87
N ALA A 20 -6.69 -13.22 -2.58
CA ALA A 20 -7.61 -14.21 -2.06
C ALA A 20 -8.56 -13.69 -0.96
N LYS A 21 -8.66 -12.38 -0.78
CA LYS A 21 -9.57 -11.70 0.15
C LYS A 21 -10.92 -11.53 -0.53
N TRP A 22 -11.99 -11.83 0.21
CA TRP A 22 -13.36 -11.67 -0.28
C TRP A 22 -13.84 -10.27 0.08
N PHE A 23 -14.41 -9.54 -0.88
CA PHE A 23 -15.05 -8.24 -0.67
C PHE A 23 -16.38 -8.14 -1.44
N CYS A 24 -17.35 -7.37 -0.93
CA CYS A 24 -18.57 -7.01 -1.72
C CYS A 24 -18.21 -5.77 -2.54
N PRO A 25 -18.26 -5.82 -3.88
CA PRO A 25 -17.99 -4.65 -4.72
C PRO A 25 -18.84 -3.44 -4.30
N ASP A 26 -20.14 -3.65 -4.07
CA ASP A 26 -21.07 -2.56 -3.75
C ASP A 26 -20.84 -1.99 -2.35
N CYS A 27 -20.57 -2.84 -1.34
CA CYS A 27 -20.24 -2.33 0.00
C CYS A 27 -18.87 -1.66 0.05
N VAL A 28 -17.91 -2.04 -0.81
CA VAL A 28 -16.62 -1.35 -0.89
C VAL A 28 -16.82 0.06 -1.43
N VAL A 29 -17.66 0.25 -2.47
CA VAL A 29 -17.94 1.55 -3.07
C VAL A 29 -18.60 2.49 -2.06
N ASP A 30 -19.57 2.00 -1.28
CA ASP A 30 -20.23 2.78 -0.21
C ASP A 30 -19.29 3.13 0.96
N GLU A 31 -18.19 2.39 1.13
CA GLU A 31 -17.18 2.61 2.17
C GLU A 31 -16.00 3.47 1.69
N ILE A 32 -15.95 3.84 0.40
CA ILE A 32 -14.97 4.81 -0.11
C ILE A 32 -15.44 6.19 0.33
N ASP A 33 -14.78 6.74 1.37
CA ASP A 33 -14.96 8.14 1.72
C ASP A 33 -14.68 9.00 0.48
N PRO A 34 -15.63 9.84 0.00
CA PRO A 34 -15.41 10.72 -1.15
C PRO A 34 -14.18 11.63 -0.98
N ARG A 35 -13.76 11.89 0.27
CA ARG A 35 -12.52 12.59 0.61
C ARG A 35 -11.26 11.86 0.12
N PHE A 36 -11.35 10.57 -0.21
CA PHE A 36 -10.29 9.80 -0.85
C PHE A 36 -9.99 10.29 -2.28
N LEU A 37 -10.97 10.87 -2.98
CA LEU A 37 -10.78 11.40 -4.33
C LEU A 37 -10.12 12.79 -4.33
N ASP A 38 -10.07 13.45 -3.16
CA ASP A 38 -9.45 14.75 -3.00
C ASP A 38 -8.03 14.60 -2.44
N GLU A 39 -7.05 14.55 -3.34
CA GLU A 39 -5.62 14.40 -3.01
C GLU A 39 -5.10 15.51 -2.06
N THR A 40 -5.77 16.66 -2.01
CA THR A 40 -5.37 17.78 -1.13
C THR A 40 -5.66 17.52 0.35
N LEU A 41 -6.56 16.58 0.65
CA LEU A 41 -6.93 16.18 2.01
C LEU A 41 -6.01 15.11 2.60
N ASP A 42 -5.20 14.41 1.78
CA ASP A 42 -4.26 13.39 2.24
C ASP A 42 -2.89 13.97 2.67
N GLN A 43 -2.92 14.98 3.53
CA GLN A 43 -1.71 15.69 3.98
C GLN A 43 -0.70 14.81 4.75
N ARG A 44 -1.08 13.59 5.18
CA ARG A 44 -0.28 12.73 6.06
C ARG A 44 -0.36 11.22 5.76
N GLY A 45 -0.99 10.80 4.66
CA GLY A 45 -1.24 9.37 4.41
C GLY A 45 -2.20 8.75 5.44
N ASN A 46 -3.06 9.57 6.04
CA ASN A 46 -4.01 9.15 7.09
C ASN A 46 -5.34 8.67 6.51
N LEU A 47 -5.60 8.93 5.23
CA LEU A 47 -6.76 8.35 4.56
C LEU A 47 -6.52 6.85 4.37
N LYS A 48 -7.34 6.06 5.07
CA LYS A 48 -7.31 4.61 4.96
C LYS A 48 -7.83 4.22 3.59
N ARG A 49 -6.93 3.84 2.69
CA ARG A 49 -7.30 3.43 1.34
C ARG A 49 -8.22 2.20 1.42
N PRO A 50 -9.30 2.15 0.62
CA PRO A 50 -10.08 0.93 0.45
C PRO A 50 -9.15 -0.24 0.11
N CYS A 51 -9.36 -1.41 0.70
CA CYS A 51 -8.42 -2.53 0.60
C CYS A 51 -8.19 -3.01 -0.84
N VAL A 52 -9.10 -2.69 -1.75
CA VAL A 52 -9.04 -3.01 -3.18
C VAL A 52 -8.00 -2.17 -3.92
N LEU A 53 -7.63 -1.01 -3.38
CA LEU A 53 -6.67 -0.07 -3.99
C LEU A 53 -5.25 -0.21 -3.44
N GLU A 54 -5.04 -0.98 -2.37
CA GLU A 54 -3.71 -1.23 -1.84
C GLU A 54 -2.98 -2.25 -2.73
N PRO A 55 -1.83 -1.90 -3.33
CA PRO A 55 -1.07 -2.86 -4.12
C PRO A 55 -0.63 -4.03 -3.23
N PRO A 56 -0.68 -5.28 -3.75
CA PRO A 56 -0.34 -6.46 -2.97
C PRO A 56 1.10 -6.38 -2.48
N THR A 57 1.32 -6.58 -1.18
CA THR A 57 2.65 -6.59 -0.58
C THR A 57 3.05 -8.00 -0.16
N LYS A 58 4.34 -8.32 -0.28
CA LYS A 58 4.92 -9.57 0.24
C LYS A 58 6.00 -9.24 1.25
N GLN A 59 6.04 -10.01 2.34
CA GLN A 59 7.12 -9.91 3.30
C GLN A 59 8.39 -10.51 2.71
N VAL A 60 9.47 -9.74 2.72
CA VAL A 60 10.80 -10.16 2.26
C VAL A 60 11.83 -9.87 3.34
N SER A 61 12.78 -10.78 3.53
CA SER A 61 13.92 -10.57 4.42
C SER A 61 15.16 -10.25 3.59
N ILE A 62 15.73 -9.07 3.81
CA ILE A 62 16.92 -8.58 3.11
C ILE A 62 18.02 -8.33 4.15
N ARG A 63 19.24 -8.79 3.87
CA ARG A 63 20.41 -8.48 4.69
C ARG A 63 21.02 -7.16 4.20
N LEU A 64 21.23 -6.23 5.11
CA LEU A 64 21.87 -4.94 4.84
C LEU A 64 23.05 -4.77 5.78
N ALA A 65 24.09 -4.05 5.33
CA ALA A 65 25.22 -3.74 6.19
C ALA A 65 24.75 -2.83 7.34
N VAL A 66 25.34 -3.01 8.53
CA VAL A 66 24.99 -2.20 9.70
C VAL A 66 25.26 -0.71 9.44
N THR A 67 26.34 -0.40 8.74
CA THR A 67 26.71 0.96 8.30
C THR A 67 25.62 1.61 7.46
N ASP A 68 25.00 0.86 6.54
CA ASP A 68 23.96 1.37 5.65
C ASP A 68 22.66 1.60 6.42
N LEU A 69 22.35 0.74 7.39
CA LEU A 69 21.20 0.94 8.28
C LEU A 69 21.36 2.21 9.12
N GLU A 70 22.56 2.49 9.63
CA GLU A 70 22.84 3.73 10.35
C GLU A 70 22.75 4.97 9.46
N LEU A 71 23.27 4.88 8.23
CA LEU A 71 23.14 5.94 7.24
C LEU A 71 21.67 6.22 6.92
N ALA A 72 20.89 5.17 6.65
CA ALA A 72 19.45 5.27 6.40
C ALA A 72 18.70 5.90 7.58
N ARG A 73 19.07 5.58 8.83
CA ARG A 73 18.52 6.23 10.03
C ARG A 73 18.83 7.72 10.07
N LYS A 74 20.07 8.12 9.76
CA LYS A 74 20.47 9.54 9.72
C LYS A 74 19.70 10.29 8.63
N LEU A 75 19.59 9.71 7.43
CA LEU A 75 18.88 10.30 6.29
C LEU A 75 17.37 10.41 6.56
N ALA A 76 16.76 9.37 7.13
CA ALA A 76 15.35 9.38 7.50
C ALA A 76 15.04 10.53 8.48
N ARG A 77 15.87 10.71 9.52
CA ARG A 77 15.72 11.83 10.47
C ARG A 77 15.83 13.19 9.78
N ARG A 78 16.79 13.38 8.87
CA ARG A 78 16.96 14.63 8.11
C ARG A 78 15.77 14.93 7.21
N LYS A 79 15.15 13.91 6.63
CA LYS A 79 13.97 14.05 5.76
C LYS A 79 12.64 14.07 6.53
N GLY A 80 12.65 14.02 7.87
CA GLY A 80 11.42 13.97 8.67
C GLY A 80 10.66 12.64 8.58
N VAL A 81 11.28 11.58 8.08
CA VAL A 81 10.66 10.25 7.97
C VAL A 81 10.78 9.52 9.32
N PRO A 82 9.66 9.07 9.92
CA PRO A 82 9.66 8.57 11.30
C PRO A 82 10.38 7.23 11.49
N LYS A 83 10.50 6.40 10.44
CA LYS A 83 11.17 5.09 10.49
C LYS A 83 12.14 4.94 9.33
N TYR A 84 13.34 4.44 9.62
CA TYR A 84 14.36 4.18 8.59
C TYR A 84 13.89 3.12 7.57
N GLN A 85 13.04 2.17 7.99
CA GLN A 85 12.45 1.16 7.10
C GLN A 85 11.56 1.79 6.03
N THR A 86 10.75 2.79 6.40
CA THR A 86 9.92 3.54 5.45
C THR A 86 10.81 4.25 4.43
N TYR A 87 11.89 4.88 4.90
CA TYR A 87 12.84 5.55 4.01
C TYR A 87 13.50 4.58 3.01
N ILE A 88 13.95 3.42 3.48
CA ILE A 88 14.53 2.37 2.61
C ILE A 88 13.51 1.88 1.58
N LYS A 89 12.26 1.65 2.01
CA LYS A 89 11.18 1.20 1.12
C LYS A 89 10.91 2.22 0.01
N THR A 90 10.85 3.51 0.35
CA THR A 90 10.65 4.58 -0.63
C THR A 90 11.81 4.66 -1.60
N LEU A 91 13.06 4.62 -1.11
CA LEU A 91 14.25 4.68 -1.96
C LEU A 91 14.30 3.51 -2.95
N LEU A 92 14.00 2.29 -2.49
CA LEU A 92 13.92 1.12 -3.37
C LEU A 92 12.84 1.28 -4.44
N HIS A 93 11.67 1.79 -4.07
CA HIS A 93 10.58 2.03 -5.01
C HIS A 93 10.95 3.06 -6.08
N GLU A 94 11.49 4.21 -5.68
CA GLU A 94 11.94 5.26 -6.59
C GLU A 94 13.02 4.74 -7.55
N SER A 95 14.00 3.99 -7.04
CA SER A 95 15.02 3.36 -7.88
C SER A 95 14.42 2.40 -8.91
N LEU A 96 13.49 1.53 -8.51
CA LEU A 96 12.83 0.60 -9.43
C LEU A 96 11.99 1.33 -10.50
N VAL A 97 11.30 2.41 -10.12
CA VAL A 97 10.52 3.22 -11.07
C VAL A 97 11.44 3.89 -12.09
N LYS A 98 12.57 4.46 -11.65
CA LYS A 98 13.56 5.09 -12.55
C LYS A 98 14.19 4.10 -13.52
N GLU A 99 14.57 2.92 -13.03
CA GLU A 99 15.12 1.87 -13.90
C GLU A 99 14.07 1.36 -14.90
N ALA A 100 12.80 1.31 -14.51
CA ALA A 100 11.71 0.93 -15.40
C ALA A 100 11.37 2.01 -16.44
N SER A 101 11.52 3.30 -16.12
CA SER A 101 11.28 4.41 -17.06
C SER A 101 12.42 4.63 -18.06
N GLY A 102 13.56 3.94 -17.88
CA GLY A 102 14.70 4.02 -18.81
C GLY A 102 15.49 5.33 -18.74
N GLU A 103 15.23 6.16 -17.73
CA GLU A 103 16.04 7.35 -17.45
C GLU A 103 17.37 6.91 -16.83
N ARG A 104 18.41 6.81 -17.66
CA ARG A 104 19.81 6.67 -17.23
C ARG A 104 20.51 8.02 -17.18
#